data_AF-A0A535B0I4-F1
#
_entry.id   AF-A0A535B0I4-F1
#
_cell.length_a   1.000
_cell.length_b   1.000
_cell.length_c   1.000
_cell.angle_alpha   90.00
_cell.angle_beta   90.00
_cell.angle_gamma   90.00
#
_symmetry.space_group_name_H-M   'P 1'
#
loop_
_entity.id
_entity.type
_entity.pdbx_description
1 polymer ?
#
loop_
_entity_poly.entity_id
_entity_poly.type
_entity_poly.pdbx_seq_one_letter_code
_entity_poly.pdbx_strand_id
1 'polypeptide(L)'
;MPDSSGTMTVVVGKSFSDHADDVSIYLAFNPPGGFGSNPGGCSVVVPGATPTEEANQVFNWTRIGAGVPFVNLLPGQKVTLSAQVSFVCTNPAAVDGLNWTLKAVADVHADDSASCDTLTEVFNGACSAAVNDDDTSDANNTMVRGFPIVHAQ
;
A
#
# COMPACT_ATOMS: atom_id res chain seq x y z
N MET A 1 0.74 15.67 -17.23
CA MET A 1 -0.17 14.68 -16.61
C MET A 1 0.71 13.51 -16.16
N PRO A 2 0.60 13.02 -14.91
CA PRO A 2 1.27 11.79 -14.52
C PRO A 2 0.86 10.68 -15.51
N ASP A 3 1.81 9.82 -15.88
CA ASP A 3 1.58 8.73 -16.82
C ASP A 3 0.42 7.83 -16.33
N SER A 4 -0.74 7.96 -16.99
CA SER A 4 -1.97 7.27 -16.66
C SER A 4 -2.14 5.95 -17.43
N SER A 5 -1.09 5.45 -18.09
CA SER A 5 -1.17 4.23 -18.90
C SER A 5 -1.10 2.94 -18.08
N GLY A 6 -0.66 3.01 -16.82
CA GLY A 6 -0.65 1.92 -15.84
C GLY A 6 -1.63 2.17 -14.69
N THR A 7 -2.93 2.05 -14.95
CA THR A 7 -3.97 2.28 -13.92
C THR A 7 -4.20 1.10 -12.99
N MET A 8 -3.45 -0.01 -13.12
CA MET A 8 -3.66 -1.21 -12.32
C MET A 8 -2.42 -1.49 -11.45
N THR A 9 -2.60 -1.41 -10.13
CA THR A 9 -1.56 -1.83 -9.18
C THR A 9 -1.79 -3.30 -8.85
N VAL A 10 -0.74 -4.11 -9.02
CA VAL A 10 -0.77 -5.56 -8.76
C VAL A 10 0.19 -5.88 -7.62
N VAL A 11 -0.33 -6.55 -6.60
CA VAL A 11 0.45 -7.09 -5.49
C VAL A 11 0.39 -8.60 -5.55
N VAL A 12 1.56 -9.25 -5.43
CA VAL A 12 1.67 -10.70 -5.36
C VAL A 12 2.25 -11.06 -4.00
N GLY A 13 1.44 -11.73 -3.18
CA GLY A 13 1.85 -12.31 -1.91
C GLY A 13 2.10 -13.81 -2.07
N LYS A 14 3.01 -14.36 -1.26
CA LYS A 14 3.23 -15.81 -1.17
C LYS A 14 3.40 -16.18 0.30
N SER A 15 2.64 -17.17 0.76
CA SER A 15 2.84 -17.74 2.09
C SER A 15 4.10 -18.61 2.11
N PHE A 16 4.93 -18.37 3.11
CA PHE A 16 6.08 -19.22 3.47
C PHE A 16 5.84 -19.97 4.79
N SER A 17 4.62 -19.90 5.33
CA SER A 17 4.19 -20.61 6.54
C SER A 17 4.13 -22.13 6.31
N ASP A 18 4.18 -22.89 7.40
CA ASP A 18 3.95 -24.33 7.44
C ASP A 18 2.49 -24.72 7.76
N HIS A 19 1.65 -23.73 8.04
CA HIS A 19 0.22 -23.87 8.24
C HIS A 19 -0.58 -22.83 7.43
N ALA A 20 -1.90 -22.83 7.62
CA ALA A 20 -2.80 -21.90 6.96
C ALA A 20 -2.96 -20.65 7.82
N ASP A 21 -2.79 -19.49 7.20
CA ASP A 21 -2.85 -18.20 7.88
C ASP A 21 -3.83 -17.26 7.18
N ASP A 22 -4.59 -16.52 7.97
CA ASP A 22 -5.36 -15.40 7.46
C ASP A 22 -4.42 -14.21 7.29
N VAL A 23 -4.41 -13.61 6.09
CA VAL A 23 -3.49 -12.53 5.74
C VAL A 23 -4.25 -11.35 5.16
N SER A 24 -4.02 -10.17 5.73
CA SER A 24 -4.42 -8.88 5.18
C SER A 24 -3.23 -8.23 4.48
N ILE A 25 -3.46 -7.61 3.32
CA ILE A 25 -2.43 -6.89 2.58
C ILE A 25 -2.86 -5.44 2.47
N TYR A 26 -2.03 -4.53 2.95
CA TYR A 26 -2.23 -3.09 2.89
C TYR A 26 -1.27 -2.46 1.88
N LEU A 27 -1.74 -1.40 1.20
CA LEU A 27 -0.92 -0.58 0.32
C LEU A 27 -0.95 0.88 0.78
N ALA A 28 0.22 1.44 1.03
CA ALA A 28 0.41 2.82 1.43
C ALA A 28 1.08 3.63 0.32
N PHE A 29 0.44 4.72 -0.12
CA PHE A 29 0.91 5.58 -1.20
C PHE A 29 1.47 6.89 -0.65
N ASN A 30 2.79 6.94 -0.46
CA ASN A 30 3.49 8.14 -0.02
C ASN A 30 3.67 9.11 -1.20
N PRO A 31 3.15 10.35 -1.11
CA PRO A 31 3.20 11.30 -2.21
C PRO A 31 4.63 11.77 -2.53
N PRO A 32 4.87 12.28 -3.75
CA PRO A 32 6.14 12.90 -4.11
C PRO A 32 6.47 14.06 -3.16
N GLY A 33 7.69 14.05 -2.61
CA GLY A 33 8.10 14.98 -1.55
C GLY A 33 7.81 14.51 -0.13
N GLY A 34 6.99 13.46 0.04
CA GLY A 34 6.74 12.78 1.31
C GLY A 34 5.44 13.18 2.02
N PHE A 35 4.92 12.28 2.86
CA PHE A 35 3.61 12.35 3.53
C PHE A 35 3.46 13.47 4.57
N GLY A 36 4.54 14.16 4.94
CA GLY A 36 4.50 15.32 5.83
C GLY A 36 4.60 16.69 5.15
N SER A 37 5.00 16.73 3.87
CA SER A 37 5.21 17.98 3.12
C SER A 37 4.25 18.13 1.95
N ASN A 38 4.00 17.04 1.21
CA ASN A 38 3.15 16.93 0.03
C ASN A 38 3.01 18.24 -0.79
N PRO A 39 4.12 18.83 -1.28
CA PRO A 39 4.12 20.18 -1.84
C PRO A 39 3.31 20.28 -3.14
N GLY A 40 3.08 19.14 -3.82
CA GLY A 40 2.23 19.04 -5.01
C GLY A 40 0.75 18.83 -4.71
N GLY A 41 0.36 18.70 -3.44
CA GLY A 41 -1.00 18.35 -3.02
C GLY A 41 -1.50 17.12 -3.77
N CYS A 42 -0.68 16.06 -3.73
CA CYS A 42 -0.86 14.82 -4.45
C CYS A 42 -1.65 13.79 -3.62
N SER A 43 -2.56 13.06 -4.26
CA SER A 43 -3.29 11.92 -3.69
C SER A 43 -3.50 10.81 -4.73
N VAL A 44 -3.79 9.61 -4.25
CA VAL A 44 -4.26 8.46 -5.02
C VAL A 44 -5.73 8.28 -4.72
N VAL A 45 -6.49 7.97 -5.77
CA VAL A 45 -7.91 7.57 -5.68
C VAL A 45 -8.02 6.10 -6.11
N VAL A 46 -8.70 5.31 -5.30
CA VAL A 46 -8.87 3.86 -5.50
C VAL A 46 -10.37 3.51 -5.47
N PRO A 47 -10.96 3.08 -6.61
CA PRO A 47 -12.35 2.65 -6.64
C PRO A 47 -12.63 1.53 -5.62
N GLY A 48 -13.65 1.72 -4.78
CA GLY A 48 -14.01 0.78 -3.72
C GLY A 48 -13.31 1.02 -2.38
N ALA A 49 -12.42 2.01 -2.28
CA ALA A 49 -11.88 2.49 -1.01
C ALA A 49 -12.94 3.16 -0.13
N THR A 50 -12.76 3.05 1.18
CA THR A 50 -13.54 3.79 2.18
C THR A 50 -13.03 5.24 2.30
N PRO A 51 -13.84 6.16 2.83
CA PRO A 51 -13.40 7.54 3.06
C PRO A 51 -12.15 7.63 3.96
N THR A 52 -12.00 6.73 4.92
CA THR A 52 -10.83 6.68 5.81
C THR A 52 -9.57 6.25 5.06
N GLU A 53 -9.64 5.19 4.25
CA GLU A 53 -8.51 4.74 3.44
C GLU A 53 -8.05 5.83 2.45
N GLU A 54 -9.01 6.52 1.81
CA GLU A 54 -8.72 7.66 0.94
C GLU A 54 -8.09 8.84 1.70
N ALA A 55 -8.59 9.16 2.90
CA ALA A 55 -8.03 10.24 3.71
C ALA A 55 -6.60 9.92 4.18
N ASN A 56 -6.35 8.67 4.56
CA ASN A 56 -5.07 8.23 5.08
C ASN A 56 -4.06 7.84 4.00
N GLN A 57 -4.52 7.63 2.76
CA GLN A 57 -3.71 7.14 1.64
C GLN A 57 -3.05 5.78 1.93
N VAL A 58 -3.70 5.00 2.79
CA VAL A 58 -3.39 3.59 3.07
C VAL A 58 -4.66 2.79 2.86
N PHE A 59 -4.56 1.71 2.08
CA PHE A 59 -5.70 0.98 1.57
C PHE A 59 -5.59 -0.50 1.96
N ASN A 60 -6.66 -1.10 2.47
CA ASN A 60 -6.72 -2.56 2.60
C ASN A 60 -6.89 -3.16 1.20
N TRP A 61 -5.77 -3.58 0.63
CA TRP A 61 -5.68 -4.08 -0.73
C TRP A 61 -6.32 -5.46 -0.88
N THR A 62 -6.35 -6.26 0.18
CA THR A 62 -7.10 -7.53 0.20
C THR A 62 -8.59 -7.27 0.05
N ARG A 63 -9.14 -6.30 0.80
CA ARG A 63 -10.55 -5.90 0.69
C ARG A 63 -10.89 -5.36 -0.69
N ILE A 64 -10.05 -4.50 -1.25
CA ILE A 64 -10.31 -3.87 -2.55
C ILE A 64 -10.13 -4.89 -3.69
N GLY A 65 -9.07 -5.69 -3.65
CA GLY A 65 -8.72 -6.62 -4.73
C GLY A 65 -9.44 -7.96 -4.70
N ALA A 66 -9.81 -8.47 -3.52
CA ALA A 66 -10.46 -9.76 -3.35
C ALA A 66 -11.88 -9.67 -2.77
N GLY A 67 -12.34 -8.50 -2.32
CA GLY A 67 -13.69 -8.31 -1.77
C GLY A 67 -13.87 -8.88 -0.36
N VAL A 68 -12.80 -9.30 0.31
CA VAL A 68 -12.78 -9.91 1.64
C VAL A 68 -11.75 -9.20 2.53
N PRO A 69 -11.96 -9.09 3.86
CA PRO A 69 -11.04 -8.37 4.72
C PRO A 69 -9.63 -9.00 4.77
N PHE A 70 -9.56 -10.33 4.66
CA PHE A 70 -8.33 -11.13 4.64
C PHE A 70 -8.49 -12.32 3.69
N VAL A 71 -7.38 -12.94 3.32
CA VAL A 71 -7.34 -14.20 2.57
C VAL A 71 -6.68 -15.30 3.38
N ASN A 72 -7.28 -16.48 3.43
CA ASN A 72 -6.64 -17.64 4.03
C ASN A 72 -5.64 -18.24 3.03
N LEU A 73 -4.36 -18.25 3.38
CA LEU A 73 -3.27 -18.77 2.54
C LEU A 73 -2.72 -20.06 3.12
N LEU A 74 -2.83 -21.15 2.35
CA LEU A 74 -2.18 -22.42 2.66
C LEU A 74 -0.65 -22.34 2.45
N PRO A 75 0.12 -23.29 3.01
CA PRO A 75 1.57 -23.36 2.81
C PRO A 75 1.97 -23.32 1.34
N GLY A 76 2.83 -22.34 0.99
CA GLY A 76 3.34 -22.15 -0.38
C GLY A 76 2.36 -21.52 -1.37
N GLN A 77 1.11 -21.26 -0.97
CA GLN A 77 0.10 -20.63 -1.80
C GLN A 77 0.47 -19.18 -2.13
N LYS A 78 0.05 -18.74 -3.32
CA LYS A 78 0.18 -17.35 -3.77
C LYS A 78 -1.18 -16.69 -3.86
N VAL A 79 -1.19 -15.39 -3.60
CA VAL A 79 -2.33 -14.51 -3.89
C VAL A 79 -1.87 -13.41 -4.84
N THR A 80 -2.73 -13.04 -5.77
CA THR A 80 -2.52 -11.90 -6.67
C THR A 80 -3.72 -10.98 -6.52
N LEU A 81 -3.47 -9.77 -6.03
CA LEU A 81 -4.48 -8.74 -5.79
C LEU A 81 -4.24 -7.59 -6.76
N SER A 82 -5.27 -7.21 -7.49
CA SER A 82 -5.19 -6.13 -8.48
C SER A 82 -6.35 -5.17 -8.31
N ALA A 83 -6.06 -3.88 -8.26
CA ALA A 83 -7.10 -2.85 -8.29
C ALA A 83 -6.66 -1.63 -9.09
N GLN A 84 -7.65 -0.84 -9.50
CA GLN A 84 -7.42 0.39 -10.24
C GLN A 84 -6.95 1.50 -9.30
N VAL A 85 -6.00 2.32 -9.78
CA VAL A 85 -5.47 3.48 -9.07
C VAL A 85 -5.43 4.68 -10.01
N SER A 86 -5.71 5.86 -9.47
CA SER A 86 -5.55 7.14 -10.18
C SER A 86 -4.71 8.09 -9.35
N PHE A 87 -3.57 8.53 -9.90
CA PHE A 87 -2.67 9.48 -9.27
C PHE A 87 -3.06 10.90 -9.68
N VAL A 88 -3.30 11.76 -8.69
CA VAL A 88 -3.74 13.15 -8.89
C VAL A 88 -2.81 14.06 -8.12
N CYS A 89 -2.42 15.18 -8.73
CA CYS A 89 -1.70 16.27 -8.05
C CYS A 89 -2.37 17.59 -8.39
N THR A 90 -2.63 18.41 -7.38
CA THR A 90 -3.19 19.76 -7.56
C THR A 90 -2.15 20.75 -8.11
N ASN A 91 -0.87 20.56 -7.77
CA ASN A 91 0.25 21.35 -8.28
C ASN A 91 1.42 20.43 -8.71
N PRO A 92 1.33 19.81 -9.91
CA PRO A 92 2.37 18.90 -10.38
C PRO A 92 3.74 19.58 -10.59
N ALA A 93 3.77 20.91 -10.83
CA ALA A 93 5.02 21.65 -11.01
C ALA A 93 5.89 21.71 -9.75
N ALA A 94 5.28 21.66 -8.54
CA ALA A 94 6.02 21.66 -7.28
C ALA A 94 6.74 20.33 -6.99
N VAL A 95 6.42 19.28 -7.73
CA VAL A 95 6.96 17.92 -7.54
C VAL A 95 7.47 17.33 -8.86
N ASP A 96 7.74 18.18 -9.85
CA ASP A 96 8.22 17.74 -11.16
C ASP A 96 9.54 16.97 -11.03
N GLY A 97 9.61 15.80 -11.66
CA GLY A 97 10.74 14.89 -11.56
C GLY A 97 10.84 14.09 -10.25
N LEU A 98 9.90 14.25 -9.31
CA LEU A 98 9.83 13.45 -8.09
C LEU A 98 8.90 12.24 -8.27
N ASN A 99 9.12 11.21 -7.44
CA ASN A 99 8.42 9.92 -7.53
C ASN A 99 7.46 9.72 -6.36
N TRP A 100 6.39 8.98 -6.61
CA TRP A 100 5.62 8.33 -5.55
C TRP A 100 6.43 7.20 -4.93
N THR A 101 6.18 6.94 -3.65
CA THR A 101 6.71 5.75 -2.96
C THR A 101 5.54 4.89 -2.51
N LEU A 102 5.49 3.64 -2.96
CA LEU A 102 4.50 2.66 -2.56
C LEU A 102 5.12 1.68 -1.57
N LYS A 103 4.48 1.45 -0.43
CA LYS A 103 4.82 0.39 0.52
C LYS A 103 3.66 -0.60 0.62
N ALA A 104 3.94 -1.86 0.35
CA ALA A 104 3.03 -2.97 0.65
C ALA A 104 3.38 -3.54 2.01
N VAL A 105 2.35 -3.91 2.78
CA VAL A 105 2.46 -4.55 4.09
C VAL A 105 1.57 -5.79 4.09
N ALA A 106 2.13 -6.95 4.44
CA ALA A 106 1.38 -8.15 4.77
C ALA A 106 1.28 -8.25 6.30
N ASP A 107 0.05 -8.35 6.78
CA ASP A 107 -0.37 -8.52 8.18
C ASP A 107 -0.88 -9.96 8.30
N VAL A 108 -0.06 -10.78 8.95
CA VAL A 108 -0.37 -12.19 9.23
C VAL A 108 -1.32 -12.21 10.43
N HIS A 109 -2.27 -13.16 10.49
CA HIS A 109 -3.39 -13.15 11.44
C HIS A 109 -4.42 -12.01 11.26
N ALA A 110 -4.08 -10.94 10.53
CA ALA A 110 -4.99 -9.87 10.13
C ALA A 110 -5.56 -9.04 11.31
N ASP A 111 -4.78 -8.85 12.37
CA ASP A 111 -5.17 -8.15 13.58
C ASP A 111 -4.43 -6.81 13.81
N ASP A 112 -3.50 -6.46 12.93
CA ASP A 112 -2.67 -5.25 13.05
C ASP A 112 -3.14 -4.05 12.23
N SER A 113 -4.34 -4.13 11.64
CA SER A 113 -4.95 -3.05 10.84
C SER A 113 -4.72 -1.63 11.39
N ALA A 114 -5.01 -1.42 12.68
CA ALA A 114 -4.88 -0.10 13.32
C ALA A 114 -3.43 0.42 13.35
N SER A 115 -2.44 -0.47 13.44
CA SER A 115 -1.01 -0.12 13.43
C SER A 115 -0.51 0.25 12.03
N CYS A 116 -1.31 0.00 10.99
CA CYS A 116 -0.96 0.20 9.59
C CYS A 116 -1.95 1.11 8.85
N ASP A 117 -2.80 1.85 9.57
CA ASP A 117 -3.90 2.64 8.99
C ASP A 117 -3.47 4.00 8.42
N THR A 118 -2.31 4.53 8.83
CA THR A 118 -1.82 5.85 8.37
C THR A 118 -0.44 5.80 7.74
N LEU A 119 -0.16 6.74 6.82
CA LEU A 119 1.20 6.90 6.25
C LEU A 119 2.26 7.10 7.33
N THR A 120 1.93 7.79 8.42
CA THR A 120 2.87 7.98 9.53
C THR A 120 3.28 6.64 10.12
N GLU A 121 2.33 5.78 10.46
CA GLU A 121 2.62 4.48 11.09
C GLU A 121 3.31 3.50 10.15
N VAL A 122 2.91 3.52 8.86
CA VAL A 122 3.52 2.68 7.83
C VAL A 122 5.01 3.03 7.59
N PHE A 123 5.38 4.31 7.71
CA PHE A 123 6.73 4.79 7.39
C PHE A 123 7.61 5.13 8.61
N ASN A 124 7.06 5.23 9.82
CA ASN A 124 7.84 5.47 11.05
C ASN A 124 8.30 4.17 11.75
N GLY A 125 7.89 3.01 11.24
CA GLY A 125 8.25 1.69 11.77
C GLY A 125 7.25 1.09 12.76
N ALA A 126 6.17 1.80 13.14
CA ALA A 126 5.12 1.26 14.02
C ALA A 126 4.41 0.07 13.38
N CYS A 127 3.95 0.23 12.13
CA CYS A 127 3.33 -0.85 11.36
C CYS A 127 4.29 -2.03 11.17
N SER A 128 5.58 -1.76 10.89
CA SER A 128 6.59 -2.81 10.80
C SER A 128 6.77 -3.54 12.13
N ALA A 129 6.81 -2.83 13.26
CA ALA A 129 6.97 -3.46 14.57
C ALA A 129 5.78 -4.35 14.96
N ALA A 130 4.57 -3.96 14.56
CA ALA A 130 3.36 -4.74 14.73
C ALA A 130 3.46 -6.04 13.93
N VAL A 131 3.51 -5.98 12.59
CA VAL A 131 3.54 -7.19 11.74
C VAL A 131 4.76 -8.11 11.93
N ASN A 132 5.81 -7.64 12.62
CA ASN A 132 6.99 -8.45 12.92
C ASN A 132 6.85 -9.36 14.15
N ASP A 133 5.84 -9.15 14.99
CA ASP A 133 5.62 -10.05 16.13
C ASP A 133 4.97 -11.39 15.68
N ASP A 134 4.32 -11.41 14.51
CA ASP A 134 3.80 -12.60 13.84
C ASP A 134 4.86 -13.36 13.02
N ASP A 135 5.72 -12.59 12.35
CA ASP A 135 6.72 -13.05 11.39
C ASP A 135 8.03 -12.34 11.77
N THR A 136 9.04 -13.10 12.23
CA THR A 136 10.30 -12.49 12.74
C THR A 136 11.19 -11.84 11.66
N SER A 137 10.67 -11.56 10.45
CA SER A 137 11.43 -11.16 9.27
C SER A 137 10.72 -10.10 8.41
N ASP A 138 10.73 -8.84 8.86
CA ASP A 138 10.15 -7.62 8.23
C ASP A 138 10.30 -7.48 6.71
N ALA A 139 11.41 -7.97 6.16
CA ALA A 139 11.68 -7.95 4.72
C ALA A 139 10.72 -8.84 3.91
N ASN A 140 10.07 -9.81 4.54
CA ASN A 140 9.03 -10.64 3.96
C ASN A 140 7.65 -9.97 4.04
N ASN A 141 7.43 -9.18 5.09
CA ASN A 141 6.14 -8.52 5.36
C ASN A 141 6.02 -7.21 4.61
N THR A 142 7.14 -6.54 4.29
CA THR A 142 7.11 -5.23 3.67
C THR A 142 7.90 -5.17 2.37
N MET A 143 7.29 -4.56 1.35
CA MET A 143 7.96 -4.28 0.07
C MET A 143 7.76 -2.82 -0.31
N VAL A 144 8.85 -2.10 -0.60
CA VAL A 144 8.82 -0.70 -1.05
C VAL A 144 9.25 -0.59 -2.52
N ARG A 145 8.53 0.20 -3.31
CA ARG A 145 8.87 0.49 -4.71
C ARG A 145 8.60 1.96 -5.06
N GLY A 146 9.43 2.52 -5.93
CA GLY A 146 9.15 3.81 -6.57
C GLY A 146 8.10 3.64 -7.67
N PHE A 147 7.11 4.53 -7.69
CA PHE A 147 5.97 4.56 -8.62
C PHE A 147 5.78 6.00 -9.15
N PRO A 148 4.95 6.20 -10.19
CA PRO A 148 5.32 6.94 -11.40
C PRO A 148 5.90 8.33 -11.12
N ILE A 149 6.87 8.74 -11.95
CA ILE A 149 7.47 10.07 -11.86
C ILE A 149 6.40 11.10 -12.23
N VAL A 150 6.31 12.18 -11.45
CA VAL A 150 5.44 13.30 -11.81
C VAL A 150 6.13 14.13 -12.89
N HIS A 151 5.40 14.36 -13.98
CA HIS A 151 5.80 15.27 -15.05
C HIS A 151 4.83 16.46 -15.13
N ALA A 152 5.35 17.64 -14.85
CA ALA A 152 4.69 18.90 -15.14
C ALA A 152 4.61 19.10 -16.66
N GLN A 153 3.52 19.73 -17.12
CA GLN A 153 3.32 20.11 -18.52
C GLN A 153 3.67 21.57 -18.73
#